data_AF-A0A2X5NSP8-F1
#
_entry.id   AF-A0A2X5NSP8-F1
#
_cell.length_a   1.000
_cell.length_b   1.000
_cell.length_c   1.000
_cell.angle_alpha   90.00
_cell.angle_beta   90.00
_cell.angle_gamma   90.00
#
_symmetry.space_group_name_H-M   'P 1'
#
loop_
_entity.id
_entity.type
_entity.pdbx_description
1 polymer ?
#
loop_
_entity_poly.entity_id
_entity_poly.type
_entity_poly.pdbx_seq_one_letter_code
_entity_poly.pdbx_strand_id
1 'polypeptide(L)'
;MELLLICAVLGCIPAAIASSKGRSFGAWWVYGALLFIVALIHSLCIKRDHKAIEKEQLSEGLVKCPYCAEMVKPEAIKCKHCGSDLQPLPMKSALVPIAKIGVTRNLADSVILDDFKVSEICTRMRIGNERKSVQELLDEYSGELTAIKDKIPESLHNKFDESLINHLNK
;
A
#
# COMPACT_ATOMS: atom_id res chain seq x y z
N MET A 1 -11.41 26.92 -23.30
CA MET A 1 -10.46 26.42 -22.27
C MET A 1 -11.01 26.57 -20.86
N GLU A 2 -11.55 27.74 -20.49
CA GLU A 2 -12.08 28.00 -19.14
C GLU A 2 -13.20 27.04 -18.72
N LEU A 3 -14.15 26.74 -19.61
CA LEU A 3 -15.25 25.81 -19.31
C LEU A 3 -14.75 24.39 -18.94
N LEU A 4 -13.71 23.91 -19.63
CA LEU A 4 -13.13 22.59 -19.35
C LEU A 4 -12.44 22.56 -17.99
N LEU A 5 -11.78 23.65 -17.59
CA LEU A 5 -11.16 23.78 -16.27
C LEU A 5 -12.23 23.80 -15.17
N ILE A 6 -13.34 24.53 -15.38
CA ILE A 6 -14.46 24.57 -14.43
C ILE A 6 -15.08 23.19 -14.25
N CYS A 7 -15.38 22.48 -15.34
CA CYS A 7 -15.91 21.11 -15.30
C CYS A 7 -14.95 20.14 -14.59
N ALA A 8 -13.64 20.26 -14.85
CA ALA A 8 -12.62 19.44 -14.21
C ALA A 8 -12.56 19.66 -12.69
N VAL A 9 -12.65 20.91 -12.23
CA VAL A 9 -12.68 21.24 -10.78
C VAL A 9 -13.97 20.77 -10.13
N LEU A 10 -15.12 21.00 -10.78
CA LEU A 10 -16.42 20.55 -10.27
C LEU A 10 -16.49 19.02 -10.15
N GLY A 11 -15.92 18.29 -11.12
CA GLY A 11 -15.86 16.82 -11.09
C GLY A 11 -15.14 16.23 -9.87
N CYS A 12 -14.25 17.00 -9.22
CA CYS A 12 -13.56 16.55 -8.00
C CYS A 12 -14.51 16.32 -6.82
N ILE A 13 -15.64 17.04 -6.76
CA ILE A 13 -16.61 16.93 -5.65
C ILE A 13 -17.26 15.54 -5.61
N PRO A 14 -18.01 15.08 -6.65
CA PRO A 14 -18.59 13.74 -6.64
C PRO A 14 -17.51 12.65 -6.58
N ALA A 15 -16.31 12.89 -7.13
CA ALA A 15 -15.18 11.98 -7.05
C ALA A 15 -14.68 11.78 -5.61
N ALA A 16 -14.51 12.85 -4.85
CA ALA A 16 -14.10 12.79 -3.45
C ALA A 16 -15.16 12.08 -2.58
N ILE A 17 -16.44 12.38 -2.81
CA ILE A 17 -17.55 11.72 -2.10
C ILE A 17 -17.55 10.22 -2.40
N ALA A 18 -17.45 9.83 -3.67
CA ALA A 18 -17.42 8.43 -4.06
C ALA A 18 -16.16 7.70 -3.55
N SER A 19 -15.00 8.37 -3.57
CA SER A 19 -13.74 7.82 -3.05
C SER A 19 -13.83 7.49 -1.56
N SER A 20 -14.41 8.39 -0.76
CA SER A 20 -14.67 8.14 0.66
C SER A 20 -15.61 6.94 0.94
N LYS A 21 -16.27 6.43 -0.10
CA LYS A 21 -17.17 5.28 -0.05
C LYS A 21 -16.56 4.01 -0.70
N GLY A 22 -15.26 4.00 -0.99
CA GLY A 22 -14.56 2.85 -1.56
C GLY A 22 -14.70 2.73 -3.08
N ARG A 23 -14.81 3.84 -3.81
CA ARG A 23 -14.84 3.86 -5.28
C ARG A 23 -13.61 4.54 -5.86
N SER A 24 -13.22 4.17 -7.07
CA SER A 24 -12.06 4.77 -7.73
C SER A 24 -12.28 6.26 -8.02
N PHE A 25 -11.41 7.12 -7.46
CA PHE A 25 -11.47 8.57 -7.67
C PHE A 25 -11.47 8.95 -9.15
N GLY A 26 -10.55 8.40 -9.95
CA GLY A 26 -10.39 8.78 -11.37
C GLY A 26 -11.62 8.53 -12.23
N ALA A 27 -12.26 7.36 -12.10
CA ALA A 27 -13.47 7.05 -12.86
C ALA A 27 -14.64 7.98 -12.49
N TRP A 28 -14.78 8.28 -11.20
CA TRP A 28 -15.82 9.20 -10.73
C TRP A 28 -15.52 10.66 -11.05
N TRP A 29 -14.24 11.04 -11.15
CA TRP A 29 -13.83 12.36 -11.62
C TRP A 29 -14.20 12.57 -13.09
N VAL A 30 -13.89 11.61 -13.97
CA VAL A 30 -14.31 11.67 -15.38
C VAL A 30 -15.84 11.72 -15.48
N TYR A 31 -16.53 10.88 -14.72
CA TYR A 31 -17.99 10.87 -14.68
C TYR A 31 -18.57 12.21 -14.19
N GLY A 32 -18.01 12.78 -13.13
CA GLY A 32 -18.40 14.09 -12.59
C GLY A 32 -18.08 15.26 -13.49
N ALA A 33 -16.96 15.21 -14.22
CA ALA A 33 -16.58 16.25 -15.18
C ALA A 33 -17.51 16.30 -16.40
N LEU A 34 -18.05 15.14 -16.82
CA LEU A 34 -18.97 15.03 -17.97
C LEU A 34 -20.45 15.22 -17.58
N LEU A 35 -20.87 14.68 -16.43
CA LEU A 35 -22.27 14.57 -16.02
C LEU A 35 -22.47 14.99 -14.56
N PHE A 36 -22.02 16.20 -14.21
CA PHE A 36 -21.92 16.68 -12.82
C PHE A 36 -23.16 16.47 -11.96
N ILE A 37 -24.35 16.92 -12.41
CA ILE A 37 -25.59 16.84 -11.62
C ILE A 37 -25.96 15.38 -11.33
N VAL A 38 -25.89 14.51 -12.34
CA VAL A 38 -26.22 13.09 -12.22
C VAL A 38 -25.20 12.37 -11.33
N ALA A 39 -23.91 12.62 -11.56
CA ALA A 39 -22.82 12.05 -10.78
C ALA A 39 -22.91 12.47 -9.30
N LEU A 40 -23.28 13.72 -9.03
CA LEU A 40 -23.45 14.21 -7.66
C LEU A 40 -24.56 13.44 -6.92
N ILE A 41 -25.75 13.34 -7.52
CA ILE A 41 -26.87 12.57 -6.92
C ILE A 41 -26.46 11.10 -6.71
N HIS A 42 -25.84 10.48 -7.73
CA HIS A 42 -25.40 9.09 -7.64
C HIS A 42 -24.34 8.87 -6.55
N SER A 43 -23.40 9.81 -6.39
CA SER A 43 -22.36 9.77 -5.35
C SER A 43 -22.94 9.89 -3.94
N LEU A 44 -24.05 10.62 -3.77
CA LEU A 44 -24.74 10.76 -2.49
C LEU A 44 -25.56 9.50 -2.15
N CYS A 45 -26.28 8.92 -3.12
CA CYS A 45 -27.14 7.75 -2.91
C CYS A 45 -26.36 6.43 -2.82
N ILE A 46 -25.17 6.32 -3.41
CA ILE A 46 -24.42 5.06 -3.40
C ILE A 46 -23.99 4.67 -1.97
N LYS A 47 -24.15 3.39 -1.65
CA LYS A 47 -23.73 2.82 -0.36
C LYS A 47 -22.20 2.68 -0.30
N ARG A 48 -21.66 2.73 0.93
CA ARG A 48 -20.23 2.45 1.18
C ARG A 48 -19.91 0.99 0.84
N ASP A 49 -18.83 0.80 0.09
CA ASP A 49 -18.29 -0.52 -0.22
C ASP A 49 -17.28 -0.92 0.86
N HIS A 50 -17.77 -1.57 1.91
CA HIS A 50 -16.94 -1.97 3.05
C HIS A 50 -15.80 -2.91 2.64
N LYS A 51 -16.00 -3.77 1.63
CA LYS A 51 -14.96 -4.70 1.16
C LYS A 51 -13.84 -3.97 0.45
N ALA A 52 -14.17 -2.98 -0.38
CA ALA A 52 -13.18 -2.14 -1.05
C ALA A 52 -12.37 -1.32 -0.03
N ILE A 53 -13.05 -0.69 0.94
CA ILE A 53 -12.39 0.09 2.00
C ILE A 53 -11.48 -0.81 2.86
N GLU A 54 -11.95 -1.98 3.28
CA GLU A 54 -11.14 -2.91 4.07
C GLU A 54 -9.88 -3.36 3.31
N LYS A 55 -10.02 -3.66 2.02
CA LYS A 55 -8.88 -4.05 1.16
C LYS A 55 -7.86 -2.91 1.04
N GLU A 56 -8.34 -1.68 0.90
CA GLU A 56 -7.47 -0.50 0.81
C GLU A 56 -6.74 -0.24 2.13
N GLN A 57 -7.45 -0.29 3.26
CA GLN A 57 -6.85 -0.16 4.59
C GLN A 57 -5.81 -1.27 4.87
N LEU A 58 -6.06 -2.48 4.40
CA LEU A 58 -5.09 -3.58 4.49
C LEU A 58 -3.84 -3.33 3.63
N SER A 59 -4.00 -2.72 2.44
CA SER A 59 -2.85 -2.30 1.61
C SER A 59 -2.08 -1.12 2.19
N GLU A 60 -2.74 -0.22 2.92
CA GLU A 60 -2.10 0.85 3.71
C GLU A 60 -1.37 0.29 4.95
N GLY A 61 -1.49 -1.00 5.23
CA GLY A 61 -0.79 -1.69 6.31
C GLY A 61 -1.53 -1.69 7.65
N LEU A 62 -2.82 -1.34 7.68
CA LEU A 62 -3.65 -1.57 8.86
C LEU A 62 -3.95 -3.07 9.01
N VAL A 63 -4.07 -3.52 10.25
CA VAL A 63 -4.37 -4.91 10.59
C VAL A 63 -5.66 -5.01 11.40
N LYS A 64 -6.35 -6.14 11.34
CA LYS A 64 -7.54 -6.37 12.16
C LYS A 64 -7.15 -6.71 13.59
N CYS A 65 -7.83 -6.10 14.54
CA CYS A 65 -7.78 -6.48 15.94
C CYS A 65 -8.33 -7.92 16.11
N PRO A 66 -7.61 -8.85 16.77
CA PRO A 66 -8.06 -10.24 16.94
C PRO A 66 -9.26 -10.37 17.88
N TYR A 67 -9.58 -9.35 18.68
CA TYR A 67 -10.66 -9.38 19.67
C TYR A 67 -11.97 -8.77 19.17
N CYS A 68 -11.90 -7.66 18.41
CA CYS A 68 -13.09 -6.94 17.95
C CYS A 68 -13.21 -6.77 16.43
N ALA A 69 -12.23 -7.27 15.66
CA ALA A 69 -12.17 -7.20 14.19
C ALA A 69 -12.11 -5.79 13.56
N GLU A 70 -12.00 -4.74 14.38
CA GLU A 70 -11.77 -3.37 13.89
C GLU A 70 -10.34 -3.17 13.36
N MET A 71 -10.19 -2.26 12.39
CA MET A 71 -8.89 -1.93 11.80
C MET A 71 -8.05 -1.08 12.75
N VAL A 72 -6.86 -1.55 13.09
CA VAL A 72 -5.90 -0.90 13.98
C VAL A 72 -4.53 -0.80 13.31
N LYS A 73 -3.70 0.11 13.81
CA LYS A 73 -2.31 0.22 13.35
C LYS A 73 -1.50 -1.00 13.84
N PRO A 74 -0.55 -1.52 13.06
CA PRO A 74 0.24 -2.70 13.45
C PRO A 74 1.08 -2.46 14.71
N GLU A 75 1.50 -1.23 14.97
CA GLU A 75 2.24 -0.82 16.16
C GLU A 75 1.36 -0.60 17.41
N ALA A 76 0.04 -0.77 17.31
CA ALA A 76 -0.86 -0.55 18.44
C ALA A 76 -0.62 -1.60 19.53
N ILE A 77 -0.25 -1.15 20.73
CA ILE A 77 -0.15 -1.99 21.94
C ILE A 77 -1.52 -2.16 22.61
N LYS A 78 -2.44 -1.21 22.40
CA LYS A 78 -3.80 -1.25 22.93
C LYS A 78 -4.80 -0.87 21.86
N CYS A 79 -5.88 -1.62 21.74
CA CYS A 79 -6.92 -1.33 20.77
C CYS A 79 -7.73 -0.09 21.19
N LYS A 80 -7.84 0.92 20.31
CA LYS A 80 -8.65 2.13 20.56
C LYS A 80 -10.17 1.89 20.57
N HIS A 81 -10.62 0.73 20.08
CA HIS A 81 -12.04 0.39 19.95
C HIS A 81 -12.54 -0.43 21.14
N CYS A 82 -11.87 -1.54 21.45
CA CYS A 82 -12.28 -2.44 22.54
C CYS A 82 -11.40 -2.38 23.80
N GLY A 83 -10.25 -1.68 23.74
CA GLY A 83 -9.35 -1.55 24.89
C GLY A 83 -8.50 -2.78 25.20
N SER A 84 -8.57 -3.85 24.40
CA SER A 84 -7.73 -5.05 24.58
C SER A 84 -6.25 -4.75 24.35
N ASP A 85 -5.38 -5.42 25.09
CA ASP A 85 -3.95 -5.41 24.83
C ASP A 85 -3.62 -6.24 23.59
N LEU A 86 -2.89 -5.62 22.68
CA LEU A 86 -2.46 -6.19 21.42
C LEU A 86 -0.95 -6.44 21.49
N GLN A 87 -0.51 -7.53 20.87
CA GLN A 87 0.91 -7.70 20.60
C GLN A 87 1.24 -6.82 19.39
N PRO A 88 2.01 -5.71 19.56
CA PRO A 88 2.40 -4.90 18.42
C PRO A 88 3.19 -5.81 17.49
N LEU A 89 2.70 -5.96 16.27
CA LEU A 89 3.47 -6.70 15.29
C LEU A 89 4.72 -5.86 15.01
N PRO A 90 5.93 -6.43 15.11
CA PRO A 90 7.12 -5.67 14.79
C PRO A 90 6.94 -5.15 13.36
N MET A 91 7.26 -3.87 13.11
CA MET A 91 7.08 -3.19 11.81
C MET A 91 7.62 -4.02 10.63
N LYS A 92 8.65 -4.80 10.92
CA LYS A 92 9.12 -6.02 10.26
C LYS A 92 8.03 -6.81 9.51
N SER A 93 7.00 -7.27 10.20
CA SER A 93 5.88 -8.05 9.66
C SER A 93 5.04 -7.33 8.59
N ALA A 94 5.13 -6.00 8.49
CA ALA A 94 4.48 -5.23 7.42
C ALA A 94 5.24 -5.30 6.08
N LEU A 95 6.45 -5.87 6.04
CA LEU A 95 7.13 -6.30 4.82
C LEU A 95 6.52 -7.58 4.25
N VAL A 96 5.80 -8.38 5.05
CA VAL A 96 5.23 -9.66 4.61
C VAL A 96 4.09 -9.49 3.58
N PRO A 97 3.20 -8.48 3.67
CA PRO A 97 2.31 -8.12 2.56
C PRO A 97 3.06 -7.69 1.29
N ILE A 98 4.23 -7.05 1.43
CA ILE A 98 5.12 -6.67 0.32
C ILE A 98 5.88 -7.89 -0.22
N ALA A 99 6.02 -8.99 0.52
CA ALA A 99 6.61 -10.22 -0.02
C ALA A 99 5.72 -10.91 -1.09
N LYS A 100 4.53 -10.37 -1.42
CA LYS A 100 3.79 -10.74 -2.65
C LYS A 100 4.32 -10.04 -3.91
N ILE A 101 5.32 -9.17 -3.78
CA ILE A 101 5.61 -8.07 -4.70
C ILE A 101 7.12 -8.13 -4.99
N GLY A 102 7.50 -8.63 -6.17
CA GLY A 102 8.90 -8.57 -6.62
C GLY A 102 9.18 -9.23 -7.97
N VAL A 103 8.36 -10.21 -8.35
CA VAL A 103 8.47 -10.87 -9.65
C VAL A 103 7.35 -10.42 -10.57
N THR A 104 7.70 -9.86 -11.73
CA THR A 104 6.78 -9.71 -12.87
C THR A 104 7.22 -10.66 -13.99
N ARG A 105 6.29 -11.08 -14.85
CA ARG A 105 6.64 -11.79 -16.09
C ARG A 105 6.69 -10.77 -17.21
N ASN A 106 7.75 -10.79 -18.01
CA ASN A 106 7.82 -9.99 -19.22
C ASN A 106 7.11 -10.68 -20.40
N LEU A 107 7.08 -10.01 -21.56
CA LEU A 107 6.44 -10.50 -22.77
C LEU A 107 7.09 -11.76 -23.37
N ALA A 108 8.33 -12.06 -22.98
CA ALA A 108 9.06 -13.28 -23.34
C ALA A 108 8.86 -14.41 -22.30
N ASP A 109 7.89 -14.26 -21.40
CA ASP A 109 7.58 -15.15 -20.28
C ASP A 109 8.75 -15.36 -19.29
N SER A 110 9.74 -14.46 -19.30
CA SER A 110 10.83 -14.49 -18.34
C SER A 110 10.49 -13.68 -17.08
N VAL A 111 10.82 -14.28 -15.95
CA VAL A 111 10.65 -13.75 -14.60
C VAL A 111 11.69 -12.64 -14.37
N ILE A 112 11.22 -11.42 -14.11
CA ILE A 112 12.06 -10.25 -13.86
C ILE A 112 11.81 -9.68 -12.45
N LEU A 113 12.88 -9.16 -11.83
CA LEU A 113 12.79 -8.33 -10.63
C LEU A 113 12.21 -6.97 -11.00
N ASP A 114 11.16 -6.58 -10.28
CA ASP A 114 10.57 -5.26 -10.38
C ASP A 114 11.29 -4.31 -9.40
N ASP A 115 12.13 -3.44 -9.94
CA ASP A 115 12.99 -2.55 -9.15
C ASP A 115 12.20 -1.52 -8.32
N PHE A 116 11.02 -1.11 -8.80
CA PHE A 116 10.13 -0.20 -8.05
C PHE A 116 9.67 -0.83 -6.74
N LYS A 117 9.33 -2.11 -6.80
CA LYS A 117 8.91 -2.91 -5.66
C LYS A 117 10.03 -3.10 -4.63
N VAL A 118 11.27 -3.26 -5.09
CA VAL A 118 12.45 -3.33 -4.21
C VAL A 118 12.71 -1.97 -3.54
N SER A 119 12.52 -0.86 -4.27
CA SER A 119 12.65 0.49 -3.70
C SER A 119 11.61 0.78 -2.60
N GLU A 120 10.38 0.27 -2.76
CA GLU A 120 9.32 0.39 -1.76
C GLU A 120 9.66 -0.36 -0.46
N ILE A 121 10.23 -1.57 -0.58
CA ILE A 121 10.78 -2.34 0.55
C ILE A 121 11.84 -1.51 1.29
N CYS A 122 12.82 -0.96 0.55
CA CYS A 122 13.91 -0.17 1.12
C CYS A 122 13.42 1.09 1.84
N THR A 123 12.44 1.79 1.25
CA THR A 123 11.81 2.97 1.83
C THR A 123 11.18 2.63 3.17
N ARG A 124 10.44 1.52 3.26
CA ARG A 124 9.81 1.10 4.51
C ARG A 124 10.78 0.61 5.57
N MET A 125 11.88 -0.03 5.19
CA MET A 125 12.94 -0.39 6.14
C MET A 125 13.54 0.87 6.79
N ARG A 126 13.68 1.95 6.01
CA ARG A 126 14.29 3.21 6.47
C ARG A 126 13.34 4.08 7.30
N ILE A 127 12.03 4.00 7.08
CA ILE A 127 11.02 4.64 7.93
C ILE A 127 11.22 4.16 9.37
N GLY A 128 11.49 5.08 10.31
CA GLY A 128 11.75 4.76 11.72
C GLY A 128 13.16 4.25 12.05
N ASN A 129 14.03 4.07 11.04
CA ASN A 129 15.42 3.61 11.21
C ASN A 129 16.44 4.58 10.56
N GLU A 130 16.09 5.86 10.43
CA GLU A 130 16.87 6.88 9.71
C GLU A 130 18.33 7.02 10.16
N ARG A 131 18.64 6.66 11.42
CA ARG A 131 19.99 6.76 12.00
C ARG A 131 20.82 5.49 11.89
N LYS A 132 20.24 4.37 11.45
CA LYS A 132 20.97 3.11 11.31
C LYS A 132 21.73 3.10 10.00
N SER A 133 22.96 2.60 10.04
CA SER A 133 23.73 2.30 8.84
C SER A 133 23.04 1.21 8.02
N VAL A 134 23.35 1.15 6.73
CA VAL A 134 22.79 0.12 5.83
C VAL A 134 23.05 -1.28 6.37
N GLN A 135 24.24 -1.53 6.94
CA GLN A 135 24.57 -2.85 7.47
C GLN A 135 23.75 -3.22 8.71
N GLU A 136 23.56 -2.28 9.64
CA GLU A 136 22.71 -2.51 10.82
C GLU A 136 21.25 -2.78 10.42
N LEU A 137 20.79 -2.12 9.35
CA LEU A 137 19.47 -2.34 8.77
C LEU A 137 19.35 -3.74 8.14
N LEU A 138 20.35 -4.17 7.38
CA LEU A 138 20.39 -5.50 6.77
C LEU A 138 20.42 -6.61 7.82
N ASP A 139 21.21 -6.43 8.88
CA ASP A 139 21.32 -7.41 9.96
C ASP A 139 20.01 -7.53 10.74
N GLU A 140 19.35 -6.41 11.02
CA GLU A 140 18.07 -6.36 11.74
C GLU A 140 16.91 -7.00 10.98
N TYR A 141 16.90 -6.88 9.66
CA TYR A 141 15.85 -7.40 8.76
C TYR A 141 16.26 -8.70 8.05
N SER A 142 17.42 -9.26 8.38
CA SER A 142 18.01 -10.44 7.74
C SER A 142 17.03 -11.60 7.59
N GLY A 143 16.30 -11.95 8.67
CA GLY A 143 15.30 -13.03 8.64
C GLY A 143 14.15 -12.79 7.64
N GLU A 144 13.78 -11.54 7.40
CA GLU A 144 12.70 -11.18 6.47
C GLU A 144 13.20 -11.12 5.03
N LEU A 145 14.42 -10.62 4.83
CA LEU A 145 15.10 -10.65 3.54
C LEU A 145 15.31 -12.09 3.06
N THR A 146 15.68 -13.01 3.96
CA THR A 146 15.76 -14.44 3.64
C THR A 146 14.39 -15.02 3.28
N ALA A 147 13.34 -14.72 4.05
CA ALA A 147 11.99 -15.18 3.74
C ALA A 147 11.45 -14.63 2.40
N ILE A 148 11.93 -13.46 1.96
CA ILE A 148 11.63 -12.91 0.64
C ILE A 148 12.42 -13.67 -0.44
N LYS A 149 13.73 -13.90 -0.24
CA LYS A 149 14.57 -14.67 -1.17
C LYS A 149 14.04 -16.08 -1.42
N ASP A 150 13.56 -16.77 -0.39
CA ASP A 150 12.98 -18.12 -0.51
C ASP A 150 11.74 -18.17 -1.43
N LYS A 151 11.07 -17.03 -1.63
CA LYS A 151 9.89 -16.91 -2.51
C LYS A 151 10.25 -16.46 -3.94
N ILE A 152 11.51 -16.10 -4.19
CA ILE A 152 12.02 -15.62 -5.48
C ILE A 152 12.88 -16.73 -6.11
N PRO A 153 12.88 -16.89 -7.45
CA PRO A 153 13.79 -17.81 -8.13
C PRO A 153 15.26 -17.53 -7.81
N GLU A 154 16.07 -18.59 -7.63
CA GLU A 154 17.50 -18.49 -7.30
C GLU A 154 18.29 -17.59 -8.26
N SER A 155 17.92 -17.57 -9.54
CA SER A 155 18.54 -16.72 -10.57
C SER A 155 18.44 -15.22 -10.31
N LEU A 156 17.53 -14.80 -9.42
CA LEU A 156 17.29 -13.41 -9.08
C LEU A 156 17.82 -13.04 -7.69
N HIS A 157 18.35 -13.98 -6.90
CA HIS A 157 18.82 -13.69 -5.54
C HIS A 157 19.94 -12.64 -5.53
N ASN A 158 20.95 -12.80 -6.40
CA ASN A 158 22.06 -11.85 -6.50
C ASN A 158 21.60 -10.46 -6.97
N LYS A 159 20.68 -10.42 -7.95
CA LYS A 159 20.11 -9.17 -8.45
C LYS A 159 19.26 -8.45 -7.39
N PHE A 160 18.57 -9.20 -6.55
CA PHE A 160 17.79 -8.65 -5.45
C PHE A 160 18.71 -7.99 -4.43
N ASP A 161 19.81 -8.64 -4.04
CA ASP A 161 20.81 -8.07 -3.12
C ASP A 161 21.44 -6.79 -3.65
N GLU A 162 21.86 -6.79 -4.92
CA GLU A 162 22.43 -5.61 -5.58
C GLU A 162 21.44 -4.44 -5.61
N SER A 163 20.19 -4.70 -5.99
CA SER A 163 19.14 -3.68 -6.02
C SER A 163 18.86 -3.13 -4.61
N LEU A 164 18.80 -4.00 -3.59
CA LEU A 164 18.52 -3.61 -2.22
C LEU A 164 19.62 -2.71 -1.63
N ILE A 165 20.89 -3.07 -1.86
CA ILE A 165 22.05 -2.26 -1.43
C ILE A 165 22.06 -0.91 -2.16
N ASN A 166 21.79 -0.89 -3.47
CA ASN A 166 21.77 0.35 -4.26
C ASN A 166 20.68 1.31 -3.79
N HIS A 167 19.47 0.81 -3.51
CA HIS A 167 18.36 1.64 -3.02
C HIS A 167 18.55 2.12 -1.58
N LEU A 168 19.18 1.33 -0.71
CA LEU A 168 19.45 1.74 0.67
C LEU A 168 20.59 2.76 0.82
N ASN A 169 21.52 2.80 -0.13
CA ASN A 169 22.62 3.78 -0.16
C ASN A 169 22.23 5.13 -0.80
N LYS A 170 21.06 5.18 -1.46
CA LYS A 170 20.53 6.39 -2.09
C LYS A 170 19.81 7.29 -1.08
#